data_AF-A0A077EG31-F1
#
_entry.id   AF-A0A077EG31-F1
#
_cell.length_a   1.000
_cell.length_b   1.000
_cell.length_c   1.000
_cell.angle_alpha   90.00
_cell.angle_beta   90.00
_cell.angle_gamma   90.00
#
_symmetry.space_group_name_H-M   'P 1'
#
loop_
_entity.id
_entity.type
_entity.pdbx_description
1 polymer ?
#
loop_
_entity_poly.entity_id
_entity_poly.type
_entity_poly.pdbx_seq_one_letter_code
_entity_poly.pdbx_strand_id
1 'polypeptide(L)'
;MLPVVYAQNNPFIKTTWKIDHIAPNGKAILVKAKWINLSNERAKFHFIQFEDNFKYQTGISCYNALGLYRVRENNIIELSTSDGAMSPDCEEPKNLSGSYYFKENNNTIELTPLYEEATSTIDAIAIKADVPEVKYFPANEAKQKIKRKLKHKKITR
;
A
#
# COMPACT_ATOMS: atom_id res chain seq x y z
N MET A 1 -19.88 22.28 31.48
CA MET A 1 -19.95 21.35 30.33
C MET A 1 -18.57 20.72 30.21
N LEU A 2 -18.41 19.47 30.63
CA LEU A 2 -17.12 18.79 30.53
C LEU A 2 -16.90 18.37 29.06
N PRO A 3 -15.70 18.53 28.49
CA PRO A 3 -15.39 17.99 27.18
C PRO A 3 -15.53 16.47 27.24
N VAL A 4 -16.42 15.91 26.43
CA VAL A 4 -16.50 14.47 26.20
C VAL A 4 -15.21 14.09 25.49
N VAL A 5 -14.29 13.49 26.24
CA VAL A 5 -13.09 12.88 25.68
C VAL A 5 -13.55 11.66 24.90
N TYR A 6 -13.84 11.85 23.61
CA TYR A 6 -13.91 10.73 22.68
C TYR A 6 -12.50 10.19 22.54
N ALA A 7 -12.12 9.24 23.40
CA ALA A 7 -11.19 8.21 22.95
C ALA A 7 -11.87 7.60 21.72
N GLN A 8 -11.41 7.99 20.52
CA GLN A 8 -12.05 7.56 19.28
C GLN A 8 -12.06 6.04 19.26
N ASN A 9 -13.25 5.46 19.39
CA ASN A 9 -13.45 4.04 19.25
C ASN A 9 -13.08 3.69 17.80
N ASN A 10 -11.98 2.97 17.59
CA ASN A 10 -11.54 2.56 16.27
C ASN A 10 -12.40 1.34 15.84
N PRO A 11 -13.32 1.50 14.85
CA PRO A 11 -14.27 0.44 14.51
C PRO A 11 -13.61 -0.73 13.75
N PHE A 12 -12.33 -0.59 13.38
CA PHE A 12 -11.62 -1.56 12.56
C PHE A 12 -10.89 -2.62 13.40
N ILE A 13 -10.57 -2.38 14.67
CA ILE A 13 -9.76 -3.32 15.47
C ILE A 13 -10.40 -4.72 15.51
N LYS A 14 -9.64 -5.75 15.13
CA LYS A 14 -10.08 -7.16 15.15
C LYS A 14 -11.36 -7.38 14.33
N THR A 15 -11.43 -6.74 13.17
CA THR A 15 -12.54 -6.90 12.23
C THR A 15 -12.05 -7.36 10.86
N THR A 16 -12.94 -8.01 10.13
CA THR A 16 -12.70 -8.45 8.75
C THR A 16 -13.81 -7.92 7.88
N TRP A 17 -13.43 -7.44 6.70
CA TRP A 17 -14.35 -6.89 5.73
C TRP A 17 -14.05 -7.50 4.36
N LYS A 18 -15.12 -7.87 3.66
CA LYS A 18 -15.07 -8.12 2.22
C LYS A 18 -15.02 -6.76 1.51
N ILE A 19 -14.07 -6.59 0.61
CA ILE A 19 -14.07 -5.48 -0.33
C ILE A 19 -15.08 -5.84 -1.43
N ASP A 20 -16.27 -5.24 -1.37
CA ASP A 20 -17.36 -5.57 -2.29
C ASP A 20 -17.14 -4.90 -3.66
N HIS A 21 -16.70 -3.65 -3.64
CA HIS A 21 -16.43 -2.86 -4.85
C HIS A 21 -15.44 -1.72 -4.55
N ILE A 22 -14.57 -1.43 -5.52
CA ILE A 22 -13.74 -0.22 -5.57
C ILE A 22 -14.04 0.49 -6.90
N ALA A 23 -14.64 1.67 -6.82
CA ALA A 23 -14.98 2.49 -7.96
C ALA A 23 -13.72 3.04 -8.66
N PRO A 24 -13.83 3.48 -9.92
CA PRO A 24 -12.73 4.13 -10.65
C PRO A 24 -12.16 5.36 -9.91
N ASN A 25 -13.01 6.12 -9.22
CA ASN A 25 -12.61 7.29 -8.43
C ASN A 25 -12.03 6.96 -7.05
N GLY A 26 -11.73 5.68 -6.76
CA GLY A 26 -11.15 5.24 -5.49
C GLY A 26 -12.16 5.03 -4.35
N LYS A 27 -13.43 5.41 -4.52
CA LYS A 27 -14.47 5.13 -3.52
C LYS A 27 -14.66 3.62 -3.37
N ALA A 28 -14.72 3.13 -2.13
CA ALA A 28 -14.86 1.70 -1.86
C ALA A 28 -15.99 1.39 -0.89
N ILE A 29 -16.58 0.20 -1.05
CA ILE A 29 -17.61 -0.34 -0.17
C ILE A 29 -17.10 -1.64 0.45
N LEU A 30 -17.09 -1.66 1.77
CA LEU A 30 -16.67 -2.77 2.59
C LEU A 30 -17.90 -3.38 3.27
N VAL A 31 -18.00 -4.71 3.27
CA VAL A 31 -19.09 -5.45 3.92
C VAL A 31 -18.52 -6.34 5.01
N LYS A 32 -19.10 -6.29 6.21
CA LYS A 32 -18.59 -7.03 7.37
C LYS A 32 -18.57 -8.52 7.09
N ALA A 33 -17.44 -9.16 7.38
CA ALA A 33 -17.21 -10.57 7.14
C ALA A 33 -16.74 -11.26 8.42
N LYS A 34 -16.78 -12.59 8.42
CA LYS A 34 -16.20 -13.39 9.51
C LYS A 34 -14.67 -13.31 9.44
N TRP A 35 -14.04 -13.37 10.62
CA TRP A 35 -12.59 -13.48 10.74
C TRP A 35 -12.05 -14.68 9.95
N ILE A 36 -10.97 -14.47 9.19
CA ILE A 36 -10.34 -15.49 8.35
C ILE A 36 -9.06 -15.95 9.05
N ASN A 37 -8.93 -17.26 9.24
CA ASN A 37 -7.70 -17.85 9.77
C ASN A 37 -6.71 -18.14 8.65
N LEU A 38 -5.99 -17.11 8.20
CA LEU A 38 -5.11 -17.18 7.03
C LEU A 38 -3.94 -18.19 7.16
N SER A 39 -3.66 -18.68 8.37
CA SER A 39 -2.70 -19.78 8.58
C SER A 39 -3.25 -21.15 8.17
N ASN A 40 -4.57 -21.32 8.16
CA ASN A 40 -5.25 -22.61 7.96
C ASN A 40 -6.17 -22.63 6.74
N GLU A 41 -6.63 -21.47 6.28
CA GLU A 41 -7.53 -21.33 5.14
C GLU A 41 -7.11 -20.20 4.21
N ARG A 42 -7.46 -20.33 2.94
CA ARG A 42 -7.30 -19.25 1.95
C ARG A 42 -8.55 -18.37 1.96
N ALA A 43 -8.35 -17.09 1.70
CA ALA A 43 -9.46 -16.17 1.49
C ALA A 43 -10.28 -16.58 0.25
N LYS A 44 -11.60 -16.56 0.39
CA LYS A 44 -12.55 -16.92 -0.68
C LYS A 44 -13.07 -15.70 -1.46
N PHE A 45 -12.71 -14.50 -1.02
CA PHE A 45 -13.11 -13.22 -1.57
C PHE A 45 -12.01 -12.20 -1.31
N HIS A 46 -12.06 -11.07 -2.01
CA HIS A 46 -11.17 -9.95 -1.75
C HIS A 46 -11.49 -9.34 -0.38
N PHE A 47 -10.51 -9.33 0.52
CA PHE A 47 -10.72 -8.97 1.93
C PHE A 47 -9.72 -7.92 2.40
N ILE A 48 -10.10 -7.21 3.46
CA ILE A 48 -9.21 -6.47 4.35
C ILE A 48 -9.52 -6.89 5.80
N GLN A 49 -8.49 -7.32 6.53
CA GLN A 49 -8.60 -7.86 7.88
C GLN A 49 -7.66 -7.11 8.82
N PHE A 50 -8.22 -6.39 9.79
CA PHE A 50 -7.48 -5.57 10.74
C PHE A 50 -7.18 -6.38 12.01
N GLU A 51 -5.90 -6.58 12.31
CA GLU A 51 -5.45 -7.44 13.41
C GLU A 51 -5.45 -6.74 14.75
N ASP A 52 -4.94 -5.52 14.75
CA ASP A 52 -4.75 -4.69 15.92
C ASP A 52 -5.01 -3.22 15.56
N ASN A 53 -4.42 -2.28 16.30
CA ASN A 53 -4.57 -0.84 16.07
C ASN A 53 -3.79 -0.28 14.87
N PHE A 54 -2.87 -1.06 14.32
CA PHE A 54 -1.87 -0.57 13.37
C PHE A 54 -1.72 -1.45 12.15
N LYS A 55 -2.07 -2.73 12.23
CA LYS A 55 -1.82 -3.71 11.17
C LYS A 55 -3.11 -4.24 10.58
N TYR A 56 -3.05 -4.48 9.28
CA TYR A 56 -4.04 -5.25 8.56
C TYR A 56 -3.38 -6.20 7.58
N GLN A 57 -4.15 -7.18 7.11
CA GLN A 57 -3.82 -8.00 5.96
C GLN A 57 -4.90 -7.79 4.89
N THR A 58 -4.52 -7.87 3.62
CA THR A 58 -5.44 -7.76 2.49
C THR A 58 -5.09 -8.78 1.42
N GLY A 59 -6.05 -9.11 0.56
CA GLY A 59 -5.78 -9.89 -0.64
C GLY A 59 -6.91 -10.79 -1.09
N ILE A 60 -6.58 -11.74 -1.95
CA ILE A 60 -7.48 -12.73 -2.55
C ILE A 60 -6.91 -14.15 -2.35
N SER A 61 -7.50 -15.15 -2.98
CA SER A 61 -7.09 -16.55 -2.82
C SER A 61 -5.64 -16.85 -3.24
N CYS A 62 -5.07 -16.07 -4.16
CA CYS A 62 -3.74 -16.28 -4.75
C CYS A 62 -2.74 -15.14 -4.49
N TYR A 63 -3.15 -14.12 -3.74
CA TYR A 63 -2.36 -12.94 -3.39
C TYR A 63 -2.64 -12.53 -1.95
N ASN A 64 -1.59 -12.23 -1.18
CA ASN A 64 -1.73 -11.67 0.16
C ASN A 64 -0.70 -10.57 0.39
N ALA A 65 -1.12 -9.49 1.05
CA ALA A 65 -0.25 -8.41 1.47
C ALA A 65 -0.52 -8.02 2.92
N LEU A 66 0.51 -7.50 3.55
CA LEU A 66 0.40 -6.84 4.86
C LEU A 66 0.23 -5.35 4.63
N GLY A 67 -0.34 -4.67 5.63
CA GLY A 67 -0.45 -3.23 5.58
C GLY A 67 -0.48 -2.61 6.96
N LEU A 68 -0.19 -1.31 6.97
CA LEU A 68 -0.30 -0.47 8.14
C LEU A 68 -1.48 0.48 7.97
N TYR A 69 -2.20 0.71 9.06
CA TYR A 69 -3.27 1.69 9.08
C TYR A 69 -3.22 2.59 10.31
N ARG A 70 -3.88 3.74 10.18
CA ARG A 70 -4.11 4.66 11.29
C ARG A 70 -5.49 5.28 11.15
N VAL A 71 -6.27 5.26 12.22
CA VAL A 71 -7.49 6.05 12.34
C VAL A 71 -7.15 7.39 13.00
N ARG A 72 -7.67 8.47 12.42
CA ARG A 72 -7.51 9.84 12.91
C ARG A 72 -8.87 10.41 13.33
N GLU A 73 -8.81 11.61 13.92
CA GLU A 73 -9.97 12.46 14.15
C GLU A 73 -10.76 12.69 12.85
N ASN A 74 -12.07 12.95 12.98
CA ASN A 74 -12.98 13.21 11.86
C ASN A 74 -13.24 12.03 10.92
N ASN A 75 -13.19 10.81 11.45
CA ASN A 75 -13.46 9.58 10.71
C ASN A 75 -12.57 9.42 9.46
N ILE A 76 -11.28 9.69 9.63
CA ILE A 76 -10.28 9.48 8.59
C ILE A 76 -9.51 8.19 8.89
N ILE A 77 -9.36 7.34 7.88
CA ILE A 77 -8.47 6.19 7.90
C ILE A 77 -7.37 6.38 6.86
N GLU A 78 -6.13 6.11 7.26
CA GLU A 78 -4.98 6.06 6.38
C GLU A 78 -4.55 4.62 6.23
N LEU A 79 -4.38 4.17 4.99
CA LEU A 79 -4.00 2.82 4.62
C LEU A 79 -2.70 2.86 3.82
N SER A 80 -1.76 2.01 4.18
CA SER A 80 -0.53 1.79 3.42
C SER A 80 -0.30 0.28 3.29
N THR A 81 -0.37 -0.24 2.07
CA THR A 81 -0.14 -1.65 1.77
C THR A 81 1.35 -1.85 1.43
N SER A 82 1.97 -2.88 1.99
CA SER A 82 3.32 -3.30 1.58
C SER A 82 3.25 -4.19 0.34
N ASP A 83 4.41 -4.49 -0.24
CA ASP A 83 4.52 -5.53 -1.27
C ASP A 83 3.92 -6.85 -0.77
N GLY A 84 3.13 -7.49 -1.63
CA GLY A 84 2.47 -8.76 -1.36
C GLY A 84 3.23 -9.97 -1.89
N ALA A 85 2.85 -11.15 -1.42
CA ALA A 85 3.22 -12.42 -2.02
C ALA A 85 2.11 -12.86 -2.99
N MET A 86 2.51 -13.32 -4.18
CA MET A 86 1.59 -13.64 -5.26
C MET A 86 1.98 -14.94 -5.96
N SER A 87 0.97 -15.73 -6.35
CA SER A 87 1.18 -16.91 -7.21
C SER A 87 1.44 -16.48 -8.67
N PRO A 88 2.19 -17.26 -9.49
CA PRO A 88 2.59 -16.85 -10.84
C PRO A 88 1.44 -16.46 -11.78
N ASP A 89 0.30 -17.16 -11.69
CA ASP A 89 -0.86 -16.95 -12.56
C ASP A 89 -1.94 -16.07 -11.90
N CYS A 90 -1.58 -15.33 -10.86
CA CYS A 90 -2.52 -14.48 -10.12
C CYS A 90 -2.48 -13.06 -10.66
N GLU A 91 -3.66 -12.48 -10.90
CA GLU A 91 -3.80 -11.05 -11.13
C GLU A 91 -3.84 -10.33 -9.79
N GLU A 92 -2.99 -9.31 -9.63
CA GLU A 92 -2.99 -8.52 -8.40
C GLU A 92 -4.31 -7.76 -8.26
N PRO A 93 -5.06 -7.94 -7.15
CA PRO A 93 -6.29 -7.21 -6.94
C PRO A 93 -6.00 -5.72 -6.72
N LYS A 94 -6.92 -4.86 -7.14
CA LYS A 94 -6.84 -3.43 -6.82
C LYS A 94 -6.86 -3.24 -5.31
N ASN A 95 -5.77 -2.76 -4.73
CA ASN A 95 -5.67 -2.54 -3.29
C ASN A 95 -6.25 -1.18 -2.86
N LEU A 96 -6.55 -1.05 -1.56
CA LEU A 96 -6.90 0.21 -0.92
C LEU A 96 -5.66 0.83 -0.27
N SER A 97 -5.13 1.88 -0.89
CA SER A 97 -4.02 2.66 -0.35
C SER A 97 -4.41 4.14 -0.30
N GLY A 98 -3.81 4.89 0.62
CA GLY A 98 -4.08 6.32 0.79
C GLY A 98 -5.02 6.65 1.94
N SER A 99 -5.57 7.87 1.92
CA SER A 99 -6.36 8.43 3.01
C SER A 99 -7.83 8.55 2.61
N TYR A 100 -8.73 8.08 3.47
CA TYR A 100 -10.17 8.02 3.21
C TYR A 100 -10.97 8.61 4.37
N TYR A 101 -12.04 9.32 4.05
CA TYR A 101 -13.17 9.45 4.98
C TYR A 101 -13.91 8.12 5.03
N PHE A 102 -14.17 7.60 6.24
CA PHE A 102 -14.99 6.43 6.43
C PHE A 102 -16.34 6.78 7.05
N LYS A 103 -17.38 6.08 6.59
CA LYS A 103 -18.71 6.12 7.20
C LYS A 103 -19.17 4.69 7.47
N GLU A 104 -19.36 4.36 8.74
CA GLU A 104 -19.88 3.07 9.17
C GLU A 104 -21.40 3.10 9.23
N ASN A 105 -22.04 2.13 8.57
CA ASN A 105 -23.48 1.88 8.64
C ASN A 105 -23.69 0.38 8.92
N ASN A 106 -23.90 0.02 10.19
CA ASN A 106 -24.12 -1.35 10.68
C ASN A 106 -23.06 -2.36 10.19
N ASN A 107 -23.32 -3.04 9.08
CA ASN A 107 -22.47 -4.07 8.50
C ASN A 107 -21.74 -3.61 7.25
N THR A 108 -21.71 -2.30 6.99
CA THR A 108 -21.05 -1.71 5.82
C THR A 108 -20.19 -0.53 6.22
N ILE A 109 -19.03 -0.40 5.57
CA ILE A 109 -18.20 0.80 5.64
C ILE A 109 -18.04 1.35 4.23
N GLU A 110 -18.35 2.63 4.09
CA GLU A 110 -18.08 3.38 2.87
C GLU A 110 -16.79 4.16 3.06
N LEU A 111 -15.83 3.98 2.14
CA LEU A 111 -14.59 4.72 2.09
C LEU A 111 -14.64 5.70 0.92
N THR A 112 -14.46 6.99 1.21
CA THR A 112 -14.38 8.05 0.20
C THR A 112 -12.98 8.66 0.26
N PRO A 113 -12.21 8.64 -0.84
CA PRO A 113 -10.84 9.15 -0.82
C PRO A 113 -10.81 10.65 -0.52
N LEU A 114 -9.80 11.09 0.23
CA LEU A 114 -9.57 12.49 0.59
C LEU A 114 -9.04 13.34 -0.56
N TYR A 115 -8.33 12.71 -1.48
CA TYR A 115 -7.82 13.28 -2.72
C TYR A 115 -8.11 12.29 -3.83
N GLU A 116 -8.49 12.77 -5.01
CA GLU A 116 -8.55 11.91 -6.19
C GLU A 116 -7.13 11.39 -6.43
N GLU A 117 -6.95 10.06 -6.43
CA GLU A 117 -5.72 9.48 -6.97
C GLU A 117 -5.63 9.94 -8.42
N ALA A 118 -4.74 10.89 -8.71
CA ALA A 118 -4.33 11.16 -10.06
C ALA A 118 -3.81 9.84 -10.61
N THR A 119 -4.55 9.22 -11.53
CA THR A 119 -4.09 8.04 -12.26
C THR A 119 -2.77 8.41 -12.92
N SER A 120 -1.67 8.00 -12.31
CA SER A 120 -0.32 8.20 -12.82
C SER A 120 -0.15 7.27 -14.02
N THR A 121 -0.71 7.68 -15.15
CA THR A 121 -0.44 7.12 -16.47
C THR A 121 1.00 7.50 -16.85
N ILE A 122 1.99 6.93 -16.17
CA ILE A 122 3.38 6.90 -16.64
C ILE A 122 3.51 5.64 -17.47
N ASP A 123 2.80 5.60 -18.60
CA ASP A 123 2.97 4.60 -19.65
C ASP A 123 2.44 5.23 -20.95
N ALA A 124 3.22 6.13 -21.55
CA ALA A 124 3.26 6.42 -22.98
C ALA A 124 4.20 7.60 -23.29
N ILE A 125 5.50 7.42 -23.15
CA ILE A 125 6.47 8.17 -23.95
C ILE A 125 7.45 7.16 -24.57
N ALA A 126 6.95 6.41 -25.54
CA ALA A 126 7.77 5.82 -26.58
C ALA A 126 8.16 6.93 -27.57
N ILE A 127 9.21 7.70 -27.25
CA ILE A 127 9.88 8.50 -28.28
C ILE A 127 10.78 7.54 -29.05
N LYS A 128 10.27 7.06 -30.18
CA LYS A 128 11.12 6.73 -31.33
C LYS A 128 11.79 8.05 -31.75
N ALA A 129 13.09 8.17 -31.50
CA ALA A 129 13.92 9.16 -32.15
C ALA A 129 14.98 8.42 -32.95
N ASP A 130 14.90 8.62 -34.26
CA ASP A 130 15.80 8.17 -35.29
C ASP A 130 17.28 8.36 -34.95
N VAL A 131 18.06 7.39 -35.42
CA VAL A 131 19.52 7.41 -35.48
C VAL A 131 19.97 8.55 -36.40
N PRO A 132 20.93 9.40 -36.00
CA PRO A 132 21.82 10.05 -36.94
C PRO A 132 23.22 9.45 -36.83
N GLU A 133 23.73 9.13 -38.00
CA GLU A 133 25.03 8.61 -38.33
C GLU A 133 26.18 9.59 -37.98
N VAL A 134 27.13 9.06 -37.20
CA VAL A 134 28.61 9.25 -37.19
C VAL A 134 29.21 10.67 -37.25
N LYS A 135 30.11 10.96 -36.28
CA LYS A 135 31.47 11.51 -36.53
C LYS A 135 32.43 11.27 -35.35
N TYR A 136 33.58 10.68 -35.68
CA TYR A 136 34.75 10.36 -34.85
C TYR A 136 35.34 11.57 -34.09
N PHE A 137 36.16 11.27 -33.06
CA PHE A 137 37.40 11.95 -32.56
C PHE A 137 37.46 12.01 -31.00
N PRO A 138 38.65 12.04 -30.37
CA PRO A 138 39.50 10.89 -30.04
C PRO A 138 39.59 10.62 -28.51
N ALA A 139 40.14 9.45 -28.16
CA ALA A 139 40.46 9.07 -26.80
C ALA A 139 41.51 9.99 -26.16
N ASN A 140 41.25 10.47 -24.94
CA ASN A 140 42.29 10.88 -24.00
C ASN A 140 41.98 10.34 -22.61
N GLU A 141 42.91 9.55 -22.10
CA GLU A 141 42.92 8.93 -20.78
C GLU A 141 42.84 9.99 -19.66
N ALA A 142 41.95 9.76 -18.68
CA ALA A 142 42.10 10.34 -17.35
C ALA A 142 41.77 9.27 -16.30
N LYS A 143 42.80 8.55 -15.85
CA LYS A 143 42.75 7.60 -14.73
C LYS A 143 42.46 8.34 -13.43
N GLN A 144 41.20 8.40 -13.00
CA GLN A 144 40.86 8.80 -11.62
C GLN A 144 41.00 7.61 -10.67
N LYS A 145 42.10 7.59 -9.91
CA LYS A 145 42.36 6.68 -8.80
C LYS A 145 41.37 6.92 -7.65
N ILE A 146 40.46 5.99 -7.43
CA ILE A 146 39.61 5.92 -6.23
C ILE A 146 40.49 5.53 -5.03
N LYS A 147 40.79 6.48 -4.12
CA LYS A 147 41.44 6.19 -2.83
C LYS A 147 40.39 5.66 -1.84
N ARG A 148 40.37 4.34 -1.61
CA ARG A 148 39.66 3.71 -0.48
C ARG A 148 40.39 4.02 0.83
N LYS A 149 39.76 4.73 1.77
CA LYS A 149 40.26 4.89 3.16
C LYS A 149 39.82 3.68 4.00
N LEU A 150 40.76 2.81 4.38
CA LEU A 150 40.56 1.82 5.44
C LEU A 150 40.47 2.55 6.79
N LYS A 151 39.38 2.37 7.55
CA LYS A 151 39.34 2.68 8.98
C LYS A 151 39.83 1.47 9.76
N HIS A 152 41.00 1.56 10.39
CA HIS A 152 41.42 0.60 11.42
C HIS A 152 40.79 0.98 12.76
N LYS A 153 40.00 0.04 13.31
CA LYS A 153 39.45 0.09 14.66
C LYS A 153 40.56 -0.35 15.61
N LYS A 154 41.10 0.56 16.43
CA LYS A 154 42.06 0.24 17.49
C LYS A 154 41.28 -0.33 18.68
N ILE A 155 41.62 -1.56 19.07
CA ILE A 155 41.19 -2.21 20.31
C ILE A 155 42.16 -1.72 21.40
N THR A 156 41.64 -1.15 22.47
CA THR A 156 42.42 -0.83 23.68
C THR A 156 42.25 -1.95 24.69
N ARG A 157 43.36 -2.30 25.33
CA ARG A 157 43.50 -3.32 26.38
C ARG A 157 42.88 -2.87 27.70
#